data_AF-A0A3B0X474-F1
#
_entry.id   AF-A0A3B0X474-F1
#
_cell.length_a   1.000
_cell.length_b   1.000
_cell.length_c   1.000
_cell.angle_alpha   90.00
_cell.angle_beta   90.00
_cell.angle_gamma   90.00
#
_symmetry.space_group_name_H-M   'P 1'
#
loop_
_entity.id
_entity.type
_entity.pdbx_description
1 polymer ?
#
loop_
_entity_poly.entity_id
_entity_poly.type
_entity_poly.pdbx_seq_one_letter_code
_entity_poly.pdbx_strand_id
1 'polypeptide(L)'
;MSETIENELFVELNYKVIDVKTGDVLVTIDYPLGYVHGVNDVLSEDVTKELAGKKVGDIIEVPIDTKQLYGDRDESLVFTDRIENVPEDYREIGMTITMENEKGEPKNFIVTRFDDETLTVDGNNPLCGRDVVFSLEVLSIREATDEEVDLGGAVGANPDLDEILSQ
;
A
#
# COMPACT_ATOMS: atom_id res chain seq x y z
N MET A 1 -12.71 21.73 -19.43
CA MET A 1 -13.17 20.63 -18.56
C MET A 1 -13.13 19.36 -19.40
N SER A 2 -11.96 18.75 -19.51
CA SER A 2 -11.85 17.45 -20.17
C SER A 2 -12.57 16.41 -19.32
N GLU A 3 -13.42 15.60 -19.95
CA GLU A 3 -14.12 14.51 -19.24
C GLU A 3 -13.25 13.27 -19.07
N THR A 4 -12.10 13.23 -19.75
CA THR A 4 -11.21 12.07 -19.86
C THR A 4 -9.78 12.45 -19.53
N ILE A 5 -9.00 11.49 -19.03
CA ILE A 5 -7.56 11.66 -18.78
C ILE A 5 -6.82 11.78 -20.12
N GLU A 6 -6.11 12.89 -20.29
CA GLU A 6 -5.29 13.25 -21.45
C GLU A 6 -3.96 13.85 -20.97
N ASN A 7 -2.98 14.00 -21.88
CA ASN A 7 -1.68 14.58 -21.54
C ASN A 7 -1.81 16.01 -21.01
N GLU A 8 -0.91 16.40 -20.10
CA GLU A 8 -0.83 17.72 -19.46
C GLU A 8 -2.05 18.05 -18.56
N LEU A 9 -2.89 17.06 -18.27
CA LEU A 9 -3.97 17.19 -17.30
C LEU A 9 -3.52 16.72 -15.92
N PHE A 10 -3.95 17.46 -14.91
CA PHE A 10 -3.83 17.06 -13.52
C PHE A 10 -4.99 16.14 -13.14
N VAL A 11 -4.65 15.00 -12.56
CA VAL A 11 -5.59 13.95 -12.18
C VAL A 11 -5.41 13.63 -10.71
N GLU A 12 -6.52 13.62 -9.98
CA GLU A 12 -6.55 13.16 -8.59
C GLU A 12 -7.10 11.74 -8.55
N LEU A 13 -6.34 10.85 -7.91
CA LEU A 13 -6.69 9.44 -7.74
C LEU A 13 -6.84 9.12 -6.26
N ASN A 14 -7.85 8.34 -5.92
CA ASN A 14 -7.86 7.59 -4.67
C ASN A 14 -7.31 6.18 -4.93
N TYR A 15 -6.61 5.58 -3.97
CA TYR A 15 -6.14 4.22 -4.10
C TYR A 15 -6.43 3.37 -2.87
N LYS A 16 -6.78 2.11 -3.14
CA LYS A 16 -7.02 1.07 -2.15
C LYS A 16 -6.25 -0.18 -2.52
N VAL A 17 -5.65 -0.82 -1.52
CA VAL A 17 -4.96 -2.10 -1.69
C VAL A 17 -5.91 -3.20 -1.23
N ILE A 18 -6.27 -4.10 -2.13
CA ILE A 18 -7.23 -5.18 -1.91
C ILE A 18 -6.48 -6.50 -2.01
N ASP A 19 -6.68 -7.39 -1.04
CA ASP A 19 -6.18 -8.76 -1.09
C ASP A 19 -6.99 -9.56 -2.10
N VAL A 20 -6.34 -10.17 -3.10
CA VAL A 20 -7.02 -10.95 -4.14
C VAL A 20 -7.57 -12.27 -3.60
N LYS A 21 -6.94 -12.84 -2.57
CA LYS A 21 -7.36 -14.13 -2.00
C LYS A 21 -8.59 -13.98 -1.12
N THR A 22 -8.66 -12.92 -0.31
CA THR A 22 -9.76 -12.72 0.64
C THR A 22 -10.80 -11.71 0.16
N GLY A 23 -10.41 -10.79 -0.74
CA GLY A 23 -11.23 -9.64 -1.15
C GLY A 23 -11.26 -8.51 -0.12
N ASP A 24 -10.47 -8.62 0.96
CA ASP A 24 -10.42 -7.60 2.00
C ASP A 24 -9.61 -6.39 1.56
N VAL A 25 -10.09 -5.20 1.92
CA VAL A 25 -9.33 -3.96 1.75
C VAL A 25 -8.27 -3.91 2.85
N LEU A 26 -7.01 -4.08 2.47
CA LEU A 26 -5.86 -4.08 3.37
C LEU A 26 -5.45 -2.66 3.75
N VAL A 27 -5.48 -1.74 2.77
CA VAL A 27 -5.07 -0.35 2.96
C VAL A 27 -6.03 0.54 2.17
N THR A 28 -6.48 1.62 2.79
CA THR A 28 -7.16 2.74 2.13
C THR A 28 -6.38 3.99 2.48
N ILE A 29 -6.11 4.83 1.48
CA ILE A 29 -5.36 6.07 1.71
C ILE A 29 -6.32 7.23 1.57
N ASP A 30 -6.49 7.97 2.67
CA ASP A 30 -7.42 9.10 2.74
C ASP A 30 -6.94 10.34 1.95
N TYR A 31 -5.65 10.38 1.58
CA TYR A 31 -5.07 11.48 0.83
C TYR A 31 -5.01 11.15 -0.67
N PRO A 32 -5.77 11.86 -1.52
CA PRO A 32 -5.77 11.59 -2.95
C PRO A 32 -4.38 11.89 -3.56
N LEU A 33 -3.92 10.96 -4.38
CA LEU A 33 -2.69 11.09 -5.15
C LEU A 33 -2.96 11.99 -6.36
N GLY A 34 -2.34 13.17 -6.38
CA GLY A 34 -2.41 14.10 -7.52
C GLY A 34 -1.18 13.99 -8.41
N TYR A 35 -1.38 13.71 -9.70
CA TYR A 35 -0.29 13.63 -10.69
C TYR A 35 -0.67 14.33 -12.00
N VAL A 36 0.34 14.69 -12.81
CA VAL A 36 0.13 15.25 -14.15
C VAL A 36 0.40 14.18 -15.20
N HIS A 37 -0.63 13.86 -15.99
CA HIS A 37 -0.57 12.79 -16.97
C HIS A 37 0.36 13.15 -18.15
N GLY A 38 1.26 12.23 -18.51
CA GLY A 38 2.17 12.39 -19.65
C GLY A 38 3.39 13.28 -19.38
N VAL A 39 3.56 13.79 -18.16
CA VAL A 39 4.69 14.66 -17.78
C VAL A 39 5.68 13.95 -16.86
N ASN A 40 5.20 13.15 -15.90
CA ASN A 40 6.06 12.51 -14.88
C ASN A 40 5.72 11.03 -14.66
N ASP A 41 6.74 10.24 -14.34
CA ASP A 41 6.64 8.78 -14.08
C ASP A 41 6.28 8.48 -12.60
N VAL A 42 5.31 9.18 -12.03
CA VAL A 42 4.83 8.92 -10.64
C VAL A 42 4.22 7.52 -10.54
N LEU A 43 3.54 7.10 -11.60
CA LEU A 43 2.92 5.79 -11.73
C LEU A 43 3.67 4.99 -12.80
N SER A 44 3.72 3.67 -12.62
CA SER A 44 4.28 2.79 -13.65
C SER A 44 3.59 3.03 -15.01
N GLU A 45 4.33 2.88 -16.10
CA GLU A 45 3.80 3.11 -17.46
C GLU A 45 2.50 2.33 -17.73
N ASP A 46 2.39 1.12 -17.19
CA ASP A 46 1.23 0.26 -17.39
C ASP A 46 -0.04 0.86 -16.74
N VAL A 47 0.09 1.37 -15.51
CA VAL A 47 -0.99 2.10 -14.82
C VAL A 47 -1.38 3.34 -15.61
N THR A 48 -0.40 4.13 -16.04
CA THR A 48 -0.64 5.37 -16.79
C THR A 48 -1.38 5.09 -18.11
N LYS A 49 -1.00 4.03 -18.84
CA LYS A 49 -1.69 3.61 -20.06
C LYS A 49 -3.13 3.16 -19.81
N GLU A 50 -3.39 2.46 -18.71
CA GLU A 50 -4.75 2.05 -18.33
C GLU A 50 -5.65 3.22 -17.90
N LEU A 51 -5.05 4.27 -17.30
CA LEU A 51 -5.74 5.49 -16.92
C LEU A 51 -6.07 6.38 -18.12
N ALA A 52 -5.27 6.33 -19.19
CA ALA A 52 -5.50 7.15 -20.39
C ALA A 52 -6.90 6.90 -20.96
N GLY A 53 -7.68 7.98 -21.13
CA GLY A 53 -9.05 7.91 -21.63
C GLY A 53 -10.12 7.51 -20.60
N LYS A 54 -9.76 7.27 -19.33
CA LYS A 54 -10.72 7.08 -18.23
C LYS A 54 -11.36 8.40 -17.82
N LYS A 55 -12.55 8.33 -17.26
CA LYS A 55 -13.33 9.48 -16.78
C LYS A 55 -13.33 9.57 -15.25
N VAL A 56 -13.74 10.73 -14.73
CA VAL A 56 -14.03 10.88 -13.30
C VAL A 56 -15.08 9.85 -12.87
N GLY A 57 -14.78 9.12 -11.78
CA GLY A 57 -15.57 8.02 -11.25
C GLY A 57 -15.24 6.65 -11.83
N ASP A 58 -14.37 6.56 -12.86
CA ASP A 58 -13.86 5.27 -13.31
C ASP A 58 -12.88 4.70 -12.29
N ILE A 59 -12.93 3.38 -12.14
CA ILE A 59 -12.01 2.61 -11.30
C ILE A 59 -11.19 1.69 -12.21
N ILE A 60 -9.89 1.67 -11.99
CA ILE A 60 -8.99 0.66 -12.58
C ILE A 60 -8.38 -0.20 -11.48
N GLU A 61 -8.10 -1.44 -11.81
CA GLU A 61 -7.57 -2.44 -10.89
C GLU A 61 -6.24 -2.94 -11.43
N VAL A 62 -5.15 -2.56 -10.78
CA VAL A 62 -3.80 -2.92 -11.21
C VAL A 62 -3.26 -3.98 -10.26
N PRO A 63 -3.01 -5.21 -10.72
CA PRO A 63 -2.38 -6.23 -9.88
C PRO A 63 -0.94 -5.83 -9.57
N ILE A 64 -0.58 -5.90 -8.30
CA ILE A 64 0.77 -5.59 -7.84
C ILE A 64 1.45 -6.87 -7.40
N ASP A 65 2.63 -7.14 -7.97
CA ASP A 65 3.48 -8.21 -7.50
C ASP A 65 4.18 -7.79 -6.21
N THR A 66 3.56 -8.10 -5.07
CA THR A 66 4.14 -7.80 -3.75
C THR A 66 5.47 -8.49 -3.54
N LYS A 67 5.78 -9.58 -4.26
CA LYS A 67 7.08 -10.25 -4.13
C LYS A 67 8.20 -9.40 -4.71
N GLN A 68 7.90 -8.64 -5.77
CA GLN A 68 8.86 -7.70 -6.34
C GLN A 68 9.07 -6.49 -5.44
N LEU A 69 8.02 -6.01 -4.74
CA LEU A 69 8.10 -4.84 -3.87
C LEU A 69 8.64 -5.15 -2.48
N TYR A 70 8.08 -6.16 -1.81
CA TYR A 70 8.35 -6.48 -0.41
C TYR A 70 9.08 -7.81 -0.21
N GLY A 71 9.36 -8.54 -1.30
CA GLY A 71 9.99 -9.85 -1.23
C GLY A 71 9.01 -10.98 -0.95
N ASP A 72 9.54 -12.20 -1.02
CA ASP A 72 8.80 -13.39 -0.60
C ASP A 72 8.58 -13.38 0.92
N ARG A 73 7.45 -13.95 1.34
CA ARG A 73 7.18 -14.22 2.75
C ARG A 73 8.22 -15.20 3.29
N ASP A 74 8.91 -14.79 4.34
CA ASP A 74 9.89 -15.60 5.05
C ASP A 74 9.22 -16.33 6.22
N GLU A 75 8.98 -17.62 6.04
CA GLU A 75 8.39 -18.49 7.07
C GLU A 75 9.28 -18.61 8.32
N SER A 76 10.58 -18.28 8.25
CA SER A 76 11.45 -18.21 9.43
C SER A 76 11.15 -17.02 10.34
N LEU A 77 10.34 -16.05 9.87
CA LEU A 77 9.86 -14.91 10.64
C LEU A 77 8.47 -15.16 11.25
N VAL A 78 7.92 -16.36 11.08
CA VAL A 78 6.66 -16.77 11.70
C VAL A 78 6.98 -17.61 12.93
N PHE A 79 6.61 -17.11 14.10
CA PHE A 79 6.86 -17.79 15.38
C PHE A 79 5.55 -18.16 16.04
N THR A 80 5.46 -19.37 16.58
CA THR A 80 4.34 -19.79 17.41
C THR A 80 4.88 -20.23 18.76
N ASP A 81 4.33 -19.65 19.82
CA ASP A 81 4.66 -20.00 21.19
C ASP A 81 3.38 -20.34 21.97
N ARG A 82 3.54 -20.93 23.15
CA ARG A 82 2.42 -21.20 24.06
C ARG A 82 1.91 -19.88 24.59
N ILE A 83 0.59 -19.72 24.65
CA ILE A 83 -0.01 -18.46 25.09
C ILE A 83 0.42 -18.09 26.52
N GLU A 84 0.72 -19.08 27.36
CA GLU A 84 1.24 -18.91 28.73
C GLU A 84 2.59 -18.19 28.80
N ASN A 85 3.42 -18.31 27.75
CA ASN A 85 4.73 -17.64 27.66
C ASN A 85 4.60 -16.18 27.22
N VAL A 86 3.44 -15.79 26.67
CA VAL A 86 3.19 -14.46 26.14
C VAL A 86 2.44 -13.64 27.19
N PRO A 87 2.95 -12.45 27.58
CA PRO A 87 2.23 -11.52 28.45
C PRO A 87 0.79 -11.26 27.97
N GLU A 88 -0.16 -11.17 28.90
CA GLU A 88 -1.58 -10.96 28.56
C GLU A 88 -1.81 -9.68 27.76
N ASP A 89 -1.03 -8.63 28.04
CA ASP A 89 -1.07 -7.37 27.30
C ASP A 89 -0.78 -7.53 25.81
N TYR A 90 -0.12 -8.63 25.38
CA TYR A 90 0.22 -8.90 23.98
C TYR A 90 -0.70 -9.91 23.29
N ARG A 91 -1.76 -10.39 23.95
CA ARG A 91 -2.66 -11.43 23.42
C ARG A 91 -3.84 -10.82 22.66
N GLU A 92 -3.56 -9.91 21.75
CA GLU A 92 -4.56 -9.25 20.91
C GLU A 92 -4.17 -9.37 19.43
N ILE A 93 -5.11 -9.81 18.58
CA ILE A 93 -4.87 -9.90 17.13
C ILE A 93 -4.59 -8.51 16.59
N GLY A 94 -3.54 -8.39 15.77
CA GLY A 94 -3.08 -7.13 15.19
C GLY A 94 -2.12 -6.35 16.08
N MET A 95 -1.85 -6.81 17.31
CA MET A 95 -0.89 -6.15 18.17
C MET A 95 0.55 -6.34 17.67
N THR A 96 1.32 -5.25 17.70
CA THR A 96 2.74 -5.26 17.36
C THR A 96 3.60 -5.50 18.60
N ILE A 97 4.46 -6.51 18.54
CA ILE A 97 5.43 -6.88 19.55
C ILE A 97 6.83 -6.62 18.98
N THR A 98 7.61 -5.77 19.63
CA THR A 98 9.02 -5.56 19.28
C THR A 98 9.88 -6.56 20.05
N MET A 99 10.63 -7.40 19.33
CA MET A 99 11.59 -8.36 19.88
C MET A 99 12.98 -8.06 19.35
N GLU A 100 14.03 -8.37 20.13
CA GLU A 100 15.41 -8.25 19.65
C GLU A 100 15.84 -9.56 18.97
N ASN A 101 16.42 -9.46 17.76
CA ASN A 101 16.99 -10.61 17.08
C ASN A 101 18.34 -11.04 17.72
N GLU A 102 18.95 -12.12 17.26
CA GLU A 102 20.25 -12.61 17.78
C GLU A 102 21.41 -11.60 17.65
N LYS A 103 21.24 -10.57 16.81
CA LYS A 103 22.21 -9.47 16.64
C LYS A 103 21.93 -8.27 17.53
N GLY A 104 20.88 -8.32 18.35
CA GLY A 104 20.42 -7.20 19.20
C GLY A 104 19.71 -6.10 18.42
N GLU A 105 19.25 -6.38 17.20
CA GLU A 105 18.47 -5.41 16.42
C GLU A 105 16.98 -5.59 16.75
N PRO A 106 16.24 -4.50 17.03
CA PRO A 106 14.81 -4.58 17.26
C PRO A 106 14.10 -4.98 15.96
N LYS A 107 13.15 -5.90 16.08
CA LYS A 107 12.31 -6.38 15.00
C LYS A 107 10.86 -6.47 15.47
N ASN A 108 9.95 -5.96 14.64
CA ASN A 108 8.53 -5.94 14.94
C ASN A 108 7.87 -7.22 14.42
N PHE A 109 6.95 -7.76 15.23
CA PHE A 109 6.13 -8.91 14.93
C PHE A 109 4.68 -8.58 15.20
N ILE A 110 3.76 -9.02 14.36
CA ILE A 110 2.32 -8.80 14.53
C ILE A 110 1.67 -10.10 14.97
N VAL A 111 0.81 -10.04 15.98
CA VAL A 111 -0.01 -11.19 16.40
C VAL A 111 -1.04 -11.48 15.31
N THR A 112 -0.88 -12.60 14.62
CA THR A 112 -1.75 -12.98 13.49
C THR A 112 -2.86 -13.94 13.90
N ARG A 113 -2.64 -14.72 14.96
CA ARG A 113 -3.60 -15.69 15.49
C ARG A 113 -3.26 -16.04 16.92
N PHE A 114 -4.26 -16.30 17.74
CA PHE A 114 -4.09 -17.06 18.98
C PHE A 114 -5.34 -17.89 19.29
N ASP A 115 -5.16 -18.92 20.10
CA ASP A 115 -6.20 -19.77 20.66
C ASP A 115 -5.90 -20.03 22.16
N ASP A 116 -6.65 -20.92 22.79
CA ASP A 116 -6.51 -21.21 24.22
C ASP A 116 -5.14 -21.82 24.59
N GLU A 117 -4.37 -22.32 23.62
CA GLU A 117 -3.10 -23.03 23.84
C GLU A 117 -1.88 -22.28 23.27
N THR A 118 -2.04 -21.61 22.13
CA THR A 118 -0.95 -21.06 21.33
C THR A 118 -1.22 -19.66 20.80
N LEU A 119 -0.15 -18.91 20.60
CA LEU A 119 -0.15 -17.60 19.97
C LEU A 119 0.89 -17.58 18.86
N THR A 120 0.48 -17.14 17.67
CA THR A 120 1.31 -16.99 16.47
C THR A 120 1.58 -15.51 16.19
N VAL A 121 2.85 -15.18 16.03
CA VAL A 121 3.33 -13.86 15.61
C VAL A 121 4.04 -13.97 14.26
N ASP A 122 3.98 -12.89 13.49
CA ASP A 122 4.54 -12.81 12.15
C ASP A 122 5.34 -11.53 11.98
N GLY A 123 6.64 -11.66 11.67
CA GLY A 123 7.56 -10.55 11.48
C GLY A 123 7.77 -10.16 10.01
N ASN A 124 6.96 -10.71 9.10
CA ASN A 124 6.93 -10.28 7.70
C ASN A 124 6.18 -8.96 7.55
N ASN A 125 6.46 -8.22 6.48
CA ASN A 125 5.59 -7.11 6.09
C ASN A 125 4.19 -7.70 5.81
N PRO A 126 3.09 -7.08 6.29
CA PRO A 126 1.73 -7.56 6.09
C PRO A 126 1.38 -7.90 4.64
N LEU A 127 2.03 -7.24 3.68
CA LEU A 127 1.81 -7.40 2.24
C LEU A 127 2.71 -8.49 1.59
N CYS A 128 3.73 -9.02 2.28
CA CYS A 128 4.61 -10.05 1.73
C CYS A 128 3.85 -11.33 1.35
N GLY A 129 4.07 -11.82 0.12
CA GLY A 129 3.48 -13.06 -0.38
C GLY A 129 1.96 -13.04 -0.58
N ARG A 130 1.32 -11.86 -0.53
CA ARG A 130 -0.09 -11.67 -0.86
C ARG A 130 -0.22 -11.23 -2.31
N ASP A 131 -1.13 -11.85 -3.05
CA ASP A 131 -1.55 -11.29 -4.33
C ASP A 131 -2.46 -10.10 -4.00
N VAL A 132 -2.02 -8.87 -4.27
CA VAL A 132 -2.82 -7.66 -4.01
C VAL A 132 -3.13 -6.92 -5.31
N VAL A 133 -4.28 -6.26 -5.33
CA VAL A 133 -4.72 -5.40 -6.43
C VAL A 133 -4.85 -3.98 -5.90
N PHE A 134 -4.28 -3.04 -6.64
CA PHE A 134 -4.45 -1.62 -6.40
C PHE A 134 -5.68 -1.16 -7.18
N SER A 135 -6.74 -0.82 -6.44
CA SER A 135 -7.93 -0.20 -7.00
C SER A 135 -7.74 1.32 -6.99
N LEU A 136 -7.55 1.90 -8.17
CA LEU A 136 -7.38 3.34 -8.38
C LEU A 136 -8.69 3.93 -8.88
N GLU A 137 -9.25 4.89 -8.15
CA GLU A 137 -10.47 5.61 -8.52
C GLU A 137 -10.14 7.04 -8.95
N VAL A 138 -10.61 7.44 -10.13
CA VAL A 138 -10.41 8.81 -10.63
C VAL A 138 -11.37 9.76 -9.94
N LEU A 139 -10.86 10.62 -9.06
CA LEU A 139 -11.67 11.58 -8.31
C LEU A 139 -11.94 12.87 -9.08
N SER A 140 -10.92 13.39 -9.74
CA SER A 140 -11.01 14.67 -10.46
C SER A 140 -10.02 14.72 -11.61
N ILE A 141 -10.40 15.47 -12.66
CA ILE A 141 -9.55 15.76 -13.81
C ILE A 141 -9.68 17.25 -14.08
N ARG A 142 -8.55 17.95 -14.15
CA ARG A 142 -8.49 19.39 -14.47
C ARG A 142 -7.22 19.73 -15.24
N GLU A 143 -7.16 20.95 -15.76
CA GLU A 143 -5.92 21.48 -16.33
C GLU A 143 -4.87 21.63 -15.21
N ALA A 144 -3.66 21.13 -15.47
CA ALA A 144 -2.54 21.32 -14.58
C ALA A 144 -2.08 22.78 -14.63
N THR A 145 -1.67 23.33 -13.50
CA THR A 145 -1.00 24.64 -13.47
C THR A 145 0.43 24.51 -13.97
N ASP A 146 1.04 25.59 -14.48
CA ASP A 146 2.43 25.57 -14.95
C ASP A 146 3.39 25.02 -13.86
N GLU A 147 3.16 25.37 -12.59
CA GLU A 147 3.95 24.83 -11.46
C GLU A 147 3.76 23.32 -11.28
N GLU A 148 2.55 22.79 -11.46
CA GLU A 148 2.27 21.35 -11.36
C GLU A 148 2.84 20.58 -12.55
N VAL A 149 2.89 21.19 -13.74
CA VAL A 149 3.55 20.62 -14.91
C VAL A 149 5.06 20.56 -14.69
N ASP A 150 5.68 21.63 -14.20
CA ASP A 150 7.13 21.67 -13.90
C ASP A 150 7.52 20.68 -12.79
N LEU A 151 6.69 20.53 -11.76
CA LEU A 151 6.89 19.56 -10.66
C LEU A 151 6.43 18.15 -11.03
N GLY A 152 5.56 18.03 -12.04
CA GLY A 152 4.88 16.82 -12.47
C GLY A 152 4.04 16.14 -11.38
N GLY A 153 3.42 16.93 -10.49
CA GLY A 153 2.65 16.45 -9.35
C GLY A 153 1.95 17.58 -8.60
N ALA A 154 1.14 17.25 -7.59
CA ALA A 154 0.44 18.26 -6.81
C ALA A 154 1.41 19.12 -5.99
N VAL A 155 1.23 20.44 -6.03
CA VAL A 155 2.04 21.38 -5.25
C VAL A 155 1.80 21.13 -3.76
N GLY A 156 2.78 20.50 -3.09
CA GLY A 156 2.75 20.22 -1.65
C GLY A 156 2.25 18.83 -1.24
N ALA A 157 1.91 17.94 -2.18
CA ALA A 157 1.71 16.54 -1.87
C ALA A 157 3.04 15.81 -2.00
N ASN A 158 3.80 15.78 -0.92
CA ASN A 158 4.85 14.79 -0.73
C ASN A 158 4.26 13.69 0.17
N PRO A 159 3.46 12.73 -0.34
CA PRO A 159 3.51 11.43 0.26
C PRO A 159 4.87 10.89 -0.18
N ASP A 160 5.88 11.01 0.68
CA ASP A 160 7.06 10.17 0.55
C ASP A 160 6.52 8.74 0.42
N LEU A 161 6.52 8.18 -0.79
CA LEU A 161 6.08 6.81 -1.02
C LEU A 161 6.93 5.86 -0.14
N ASP A 162 8.18 6.25 0.12
CA ASP A 162 9.06 5.61 1.10
C ASP A 162 8.51 5.61 2.53
N GLU A 163 7.72 6.61 2.96
CA GLU A 163 7.18 6.72 4.32
C GLU A 163 5.92 5.86 4.52
N ILE A 164 5.16 5.61 3.46
CA ILE A 164 4.01 4.67 3.46
C ILE A 164 4.50 3.20 3.44
N LEU A 165 5.68 2.96 2.87
CA LEU A 165 6.30 1.64 2.76
C LEU A 165 7.22 1.28 3.93
N SER A 166 7.54 2.25 4.80
CA SER A 166 8.49 2.11 5.91
C SER A 166 7.86 1.97 7.31
N GLN A 167 6.54 1.81 7.44
CA GLN A 167 5.90 1.51 8.73
C GLN A 167 5.45 0.05 8.87
#